data_AF-A0A832IFC8-F1
#
_entry.id   AF-A0A832IFC8-F1
#
_cell.length_a   1.000
_cell.length_b   1.000
_cell.length_c   1.000
_cell.angle_alpha   90.00
_cell.angle_beta   90.00
_cell.angle_gamma   90.00
#
_symmetry.space_group_name_H-M   'P 1'
#
loop_
_entity.id
_entity.type
_entity.pdbx_description
1 polymer ?
#
loop_
_entity_poly.entity_id
_entity_poly.type
_entity_poly.pdbx_seq_one_letter_code
_entity_poly.pdbx_strand_id
1 'polypeptide(L)'
;MLMLTHSWILAHYLGQERFNPKLQDLYVYNICPDFLPIHGTFNSRMTHGISRFRPIPYEYSSANFIIFHLMVDDISHYGAINSVPESSFNPQAKGYSYLKGESLREPIMDFYRMHGEPIDISTASYQSHMIIEMTFDLALYWGAPEESGKLLTHMCDAVRRTIEEKMEEFSRTAGWFYDVHPEEIEAAMKKCYPLYNKTSMEEFMTLEGRVHAFFRKFCPALLNTGAKATLTSIMQNGIALVKDYRAFLPPTLKAIKDAGFSALP
;
A
#
# COMPACT_ATOMS: atom_id res chain seq x y z
N MET A 1 -2.22 2.50 -1.42
CA MET A 1 -0.75 2.43 -1.48
C MET A 1 -0.13 3.00 -0.23
N LEU A 2 0.01 2.09 0.72
CA LEU A 2 0.76 2.22 1.97
C LEU A 2 2.08 1.44 1.82
N MET A 3 2.74 1.48 0.66
CA MET A 3 3.79 0.52 0.30
C MET A 3 4.98 0.51 1.29
N LEU A 4 5.50 1.69 1.65
CA LEU A 4 6.56 1.79 2.65
C LEU A 4 6.02 1.43 4.04
N THR A 5 4.78 1.82 4.31
CA THR A 5 4.08 1.52 5.56
C THR A 5 3.90 0.02 5.80
N HIS A 6 3.48 -0.77 4.80
CA HIS A 6 3.38 -2.23 4.87
C HIS A 6 4.74 -2.86 5.12
N SER A 7 5.77 -2.41 4.42
CA SER A 7 7.14 -2.89 4.63
C SER A 7 7.62 -2.55 6.05
N TRP A 8 7.25 -1.40 6.58
CA TRP A 8 7.65 -0.96 7.92
C TRP A 8 6.95 -1.77 9.01
N ILE A 9 5.65 -2.01 8.86
CA ILE A 9 4.90 -2.87 9.79
C ILE A 9 5.44 -4.31 9.76
N LEU A 10 5.73 -4.84 8.56
CA LEU A 10 6.36 -6.16 8.43
C LEU A 10 7.74 -6.19 9.10
N ALA A 11 8.57 -5.16 8.89
CA ALA A 11 9.88 -5.07 9.53
C ALA A 11 9.79 -5.09 11.06
N HIS A 12 8.80 -4.40 11.63
CA HIS A 12 8.56 -4.44 13.07
C HIS A 12 8.01 -5.78 13.57
N TYR A 13 7.18 -6.46 12.77
CA TYR A 13 6.74 -7.82 13.06
C TYR A 13 7.90 -8.82 13.08
N LEU A 14 8.79 -8.75 12.08
CA LEU A 14 9.97 -9.63 11.97
C LEU A 14 11.04 -9.35 13.04
N GLY A 15 10.99 -8.19 13.70
CA GLY A 15 11.88 -7.86 14.81
C GLY A 15 13.36 -7.87 14.38
N GLN A 16 14.17 -8.76 14.96
CA GLN A 16 15.60 -8.85 14.63
C GLN A 16 15.88 -9.39 13.23
N GLU A 17 14.93 -10.14 12.65
CA GLU A 17 15.06 -10.76 11.34
C GLU A 17 14.68 -9.82 10.18
N ARG A 18 14.29 -8.58 10.48
CA ARG A 18 13.73 -7.64 9.50
C ARG A 18 14.62 -7.29 8.31
N PHE A 19 15.94 -7.48 8.42
CA PHE A 19 16.88 -7.27 7.31
C PHE A 19 17.64 -8.56 6.96
N ASN A 20 17.15 -9.73 7.36
CA ASN A 20 17.75 -11.00 7.02
C ASN A 20 17.63 -11.25 5.51
N PRO A 21 18.75 -11.38 4.76
CA PRO A 21 18.72 -11.63 3.32
C PRO A 21 17.98 -12.92 2.94
N LYS A 22 17.88 -13.90 3.84
CA LYS A 22 17.14 -15.15 3.60
C LYS A 22 15.62 -14.98 3.62
N LEU A 23 15.12 -13.91 4.24
CA LEU A 23 13.69 -13.59 4.38
C LEU A 23 13.30 -12.36 3.57
N GLN A 24 14.16 -11.92 2.66
CA GLN A 24 13.98 -10.69 1.92
C GLN A 24 12.80 -10.78 0.94
N ASP A 25 12.54 -11.96 0.38
CA ASP A 25 11.41 -12.23 -0.53
C ASP A 25 10.05 -11.97 0.11
N LEU A 26 9.94 -12.12 1.43
CA LEU A 26 8.72 -11.84 2.19
C LEU A 26 8.21 -10.41 1.97
N TYR A 27 9.11 -9.45 1.76
CA TYR A 27 8.75 -8.07 1.46
C TYR A 27 8.05 -7.96 0.11
N VAL A 28 8.42 -8.76 -0.90
CA VAL A 28 7.78 -8.75 -2.22
C VAL A 28 6.37 -9.31 -2.14
N TYR A 29 6.17 -10.42 -1.42
CA TYR A 29 4.84 -10.95 -1.14
C TYR A 29 3.98 -9.93 -0.38
N ASN A 30 4.55 -9.21 0.57
CA ASN A 30 3.86 -8.20 1.37
C ASN A 30 3.52 -6.92 0.62
N ILE A 31 4.11 -6.63 -0.53
CA ILE A 31 3.73 -5.45 -1.35
C ILE A 31 3.00 -5.83 -2.64
N CYS A 32 2.87 -7.13 -2.93
CA CYS A 32 2.27 -7.60 -4.17
C CYS A 32 0.80 -7.20 -4.37
N PRO A 33 -0.08 -7.15 -3.35
CA PRO A 33 -1.46 -6.74 -3.58
C PRO A 33 -1.60 -5.33 -4.15
N ASP A 34 -0.65 -4.45 -3.79
CA ASP A 34 -0.61 -3.05 -4.14
C ASP A 34 0.02 -2.80 -5.52
N PHE A 35 1.03 -3.60 -5.94
CA PHE A 35 1.66 -3.41 -7.24
C PHE A 35 0.98 -4.17 -8.38
N LEU A 36 0.37 -5.34 -8.13
CA LEU A 36 -0.26 -6.13 -9.20
C LEU A 36 -1.30 -5.31 -10.02
N PRO A 37 -2.14 -4.44 -9.40
CA PRO A 37 -3.08 -3.59 -10.14
C PRO A 37 -2.43 -2.61 -11.13
N ILE A 38 -1.14 -2.28 -10.97
CA ILE A 38 -0.41 -1.42 -11.93
C ILE A 38 -0.37 -2.06 -13.32
N HIS A 39 -0.43 -3.38 -13.42
CA HIS A 39 -0.48 -4.08 -14.70
C HIS A 39 -1.75 -3.76 -15.49
N GLY A 40 -2.89 -3.52 -14.81
CA GLY A 40 -4.21 -3.27 -15.40
C GLY A 40 -5.06 -4.53 -15.59
N THR A 41 -4.46 -5.73 -15.58
CA THR A 41 -5.20 -7.01 -15.58
C THR A 41 -5.80 -7.30 -14.21
N PHE A 42 -5.06 -6.97 -13.14
CA PHE A 42 -5.51 -7.13 -11.77
C PHE A 42 -6.31 -5.91 -11.33
N ASN A 43 -7.38 -6.14 -10.59
CA ASN A 43 -8.14 -5.08 -9.92
C ASN A 43 -8.11 -5.28 -8.40
N SER A 44 -8.49 -4.25 -7.65
CA SER A 44 -8.48 -4.28 -6.19
C SER A 44 -9.35 -5.40 -5.61
N ARG A 45 -10.47 -5.74 -6.25
CA ARG A 45 -11.33 -6.85 -5.81
C ARG A 45 -10.62 -8.20 -5.91
N MET A 46 -9.83 -8.42 -6.96
CA MET A 46 -9.03 -9.64 -7.10
C MET A 46 -7.94 -9.72 -6.02
N THR A 47 -7.25 -8.60 -5.77
CA THR A 47 -6.10 -8.62 -4.86
C THR A 47 -6.48 -8.52 -3.38
N HIS A 48 -7.60 -7.89 -3.04
CA HIS A 48 -8.00 -7.62 -1.65
C HIS A 48 -9.27 -8.37 -1.21
N GLY A 49 -9.99 -9.02 -2.13
CA GLY A 49 -11.19 -9.80 -1.85
C GLY A 49 -10.96 -11.20 -1.27
N ILE A 50 -9.73 -11.52 -0.84
CA ILE A 50 -9.33 -12.87 -0.41
C ILE A 50 -9.50 -13.02 1.10
N SER A 51 -10.01 -14.17 1.56
CA SER A 51 -10.14 -14.44 3.00
C SER A 51 -8.78 -14.42 3.71
N ARG A 52 -8.72 -13.71 4.84
CA ARG A 52 -7.53 -13.59 5.70
C ARG A 52 -7.21 -14.92 6.41
N PHE A 53 -8.18 -15.84 6.42
CA PHE A 53 -8.12 -17.13 7.09
C PHE A 53 -8.08 -18.30 6.09
N ARG A 54 -7.72 -18.02 4.84
CA ARG A 54 -7.52 -19.05 3.82
C ARG A 54 -6.38 -19.98 4.24
N PRO A 55 -6.56 -21.31 4.21
CA PRO A 55 -5.46 -22.23 4.47
C PRO A 55 -4.42 -22.15 3.36
N ILE A 56 -3.15 -22.05 3.74
CA ILE A 56 -2.02 -21.97 2.82
C ILE A 56 -1.18 -23.25 2.93
N PRO A 57 -1.06 -24.06 1.85
CA PRO A 57 -0.18 -25.21 1.83
C PRO A 57 1.27 -24.84 2.12
N TYR A 58 2.03 -25.76 2.71
CA TYR A 58 3.44 -25.54 3.08
C TYR A 58 4.30 -25.07 1.89
N GLU A 59 4.06 -25.62 0.69
CA GLU A 59 4.80 -25.25 -0.52
C GLU A 59 4.58 -23.80 -1.00
N TYR A 60 3.56 -23.13 -0.46
CA TYR A 60 3.18 -21.75 -0.77
C TYR A 60 3.24 -20.86 0.48
N SER A 61 3.99 -21.26 1.52
CA SER A 61 4.01 -20.59 2.82
C SER A 61 4.32 -19.09 2.75
N SER A 62 5.10 -18.64 1.77
CA SER A 62 5.41 -17.22 1.58
C SER A 62 4.17 -16.38 1.23
N ALA A 63 3.10 -16.99 0.72
CA ALA A 63 1.81 -16.33 0.50
C ALA A 63 1.15 -15.85 1.82
N ASN A 64 1.59 -16.33 2.99
CA ASN A 64 1.17 -15.75 4.28
C ASN A 64 1.51 -14.26 4.37
N PHE A 65 2.59 -13.79 3.72
CA PHE A 65 2.95 -12.38 3.75
C PHE A 65 2.07 -11.53 2.83
N ILE A 66 1.37 -12.15 1.88
CA ILE A 66 0.25 -11.51 1.17
C ILE A 66 -0.94 -11.34 2.14
N ILE A 67 -1.25 -12.35 2.95
CA ILE A 67 -2.29 -12.24 3.99
C ILE A 67 -1.93 -11.17 5.03
N PHE A 68 -0.66 -11.07 5.43
CA PHE A 68 -0.20 -10.03 6.35
C PHE A 68 -0.50 -8.62 5.82
N HIS A 69 -0.21 -8.37 4.54
CA HIS A 69 -0.59 -7.13 3.87
C HIS A 69 -2.10 -6.86 4.00
N LEU A 70 -2.92 -7.84 3.64
CA LEU A 70 -4.38 -7.70 3.67
C LEU A 70 -4.93 -7.45 5.07
N MET A 71 -4.30 -7.99 6.10
CA MET A 71 -4.66 -7.70 7.49
C MET A 71 -4.28 -6.27 7.92
N VAL A 72 -3.14 -5.74 7.44
CA VAL A 72 -2.79 -4.33 7.65
C VAL A 72 -3.82 -3.42 6.96
N ASP A 73 -4.21 -3.77 5.74
CA ASP A 73 -5.23 -3.03 4.99
C ASP A 73 -6.59 -3.06 5.66
N ASP A 74 -7.00 -4.20 6.22
CA ASP A 74 -8.24 -4.29 6.99
C ASP A 74 -8.29 -3.27 8.14
N ILE A 75 -7.18 -3.09 8.84
CA ILE A 75 -7.09 -2.14 9.94
C ILE A 75 -7.05 -0.69 9.41
N SER A 76 -6.35 -0.46 8.29
CA SER A 76 -6.27 0.83 7.62
C SER A 76 -7.62 1.29 7.06
N HIS A 77 -8.38 0.39 6.43
CA HIS A 77 -9.60 0.69 5.69
C HIS A 77 -10.84 0.53 6.56
N TYR A 78 -10.96 -0.58 7.29
CA TYR A 78 -12.18 -0.96 8.01
C TYR A 78 -12.06 -0.81 9.53
N GLY A 79 -10.84 -0.87 10.07
CA GLY A 79 -10.55 -0.71 11.49
C GLY A 79 -10.53 -2.03 12.27
N ALA A 80 -10.80 -3.15 11.60
CA ALA A 80 -10.77 -4.49 12.18
C ALA A 80 -10.50 -5.55 11.11
N ILE A 81 -9.84 -6.64 11.49
CA ILE A 81 -9.63 -7.82 10.64
C ILE A 81 -10.90 -8.68 10.71
N ASN A 82 -11.58 -8.84 9.58
CA ASN A 82 -12.84 -9.57 9.50
C ASN A 82 -12.65 -10.93 8.83
N SER A 83 -13.44 -11.94 9.26
CA SER A 83 -13.42 -13.28 8.66
C SER A 83 -13.96 -13.31 7.23
N VAL A 84 -14.88 -12.39 6.92
CA VAL A 84 -15.39 -12.16 5.59
C VAL A 84 -14.73 -10.89 5.05
N PRO A 85 -13.99 -10.98 3.93
CA PRO A 85 -13.43 -9.81 3.26
C PRO A 85 -14.50 -8.78 2.93
N GLU A 86 -14.29 -7.54 3.35
CA GLU A 86 -15.03 -6.41 2.81
C GLU A 86 -14.46 -6.09 1.42
N SER A 87 -15.25 -6.39 0.37
CA SER A 87 -14.85 -6.17 -1.02
C SER A 87 -15.54 -4.96 -1.67
N SER A 88 -16.45 -4.31 -0.96
CA SER A 88 -17.17 -3.13 -1.44
C SER A 88 -16.66 -1.86 -0.78
N PHE A 89 -16.48 -0.80 -1.56
CA PHE A 89 -16.13 0.51 -1.03
C PHE A 89 -17.19 0.99 -0.02
N ASN A 90 -16.75 1.41 1.15
CA ASN A 90 -17.59 1.96 2.20
C ASN A 90 -17.05 3.35 2.62
N PRO A 91 -17.70 4.46 2.24
CA PRO A 91 -17.21 5.81 2.58
C PRO A 91 -17.28 6.11 4.09
N GLN A 92 -18.01 5.29 4.86
CA GLN A 92 -18.19 5.42 6.31
C GLN A 92 -17.32 4.44 7.11
N ALA A 93 -16.39 3.74 6.42
CA ALA A 93 -15.49 2.80 7.07
C ALA A 93 -14.72 3.45 8.23
N LYS A 94 -14.43 2.66 9.25
CA LYS A 94 -13.85 3.13 10.52
C LYS A 94 -12.36 2.84 10.65
N GLY A 95 -11.70 2.47 9.55
CA GLY A 95 -10.27 2.30 9.51
C GLY A 95 -9.52 3.62 9.61
N TYR A 96 -8.26 3.51 10.00
CA TYR A 96 -7.37 4.65 10.21
C TYR A 96 -7.39 5.65 9.04
N SER A 97 -7.29 5.17 7.80
CA SER A 97 -7.18 6.04 6.63
C SER A 97 -8.46 6.83 6.35
N TYR A 98 -9.63 6.25 6.64
CA TYR A 98 -10.92 6.93 6.50
C TYR A 98 -11.18 7.92 7.63
N LEU A 99 -10.84 7.55 8.88
CA LEU A 99 -10.99 8.44 10.03
C LEU A 99 -10.08 9.67 9.91
N LYS A 100 -8.81 9.47 9.52
CA LYS A 100 -7.87 10.58 9.29
C LYS A 100 -8.26 11.42 8.08
N GLY A 101 -8.81 10.81 7.03
CA GLY A 101 -9.16 11.48 5.78
C GLY A 101 -10.44 12.32 5.83
N GLU A 102 -11.25 12.18 6.88
CA GLU A 102 -12.58 12.82 6.97
C GLU A 102 -12.52 14.34 6.74
N SER A 103 -11.56 15.04 7.36
CA SER A 103 -11.42 16.49 7.20
C SER A 103 -10.88 16.93 5.83
N LEU A 104 -10.43 16.00 4.98
CA LEU A 104 -9.95 16.29 3.63
C LEU A 104 -11.06 16.22 2.58
N ARG A 105 -12.24 15.66 2.91
CA ARG A 105 -13.34 15.45 1.94
C ARG A 105 -13.81 16.76 1.32
N GLU A 106 -14.16 17.76 2.14
CA GLU A 106 -14.63 19.06 1.60
C GLU A 106 -13.52 19.80 0.83
N PRO A 107 -12.27 19.91 1.32
CA PRO A 107 -11.17 20.47 0.52
C PRO A 107 -10.99 19.83 -0.87
N ILE A 108 -11.18 18.51 -0.98
CA ILE A 108 -11.13 17.81 -2.27
C ILE A 108 -12.35 18.17 -3.13
N MET A 109 -13.55 18.19 -2.56
CA MET A 109 -14.76 18.59 -3.29
C MET A 109 -14.67 20.04 -3.81
N ASP A 110 -14.16 20.96 -2.99
CA ASP A 110 -13.87 22.35 -3.36
C ASP A 110 -12.86 22.44 -4.51
N PHE A 111 -11.79 21.64 -4.43
CA PHE A 111 -10.78 21.55 -5.47
C PHE A 111 -11.40 21.17 -6.83
N TYR A 112 -12.25 20.14 -6.87
CA TYR A 112 -12.93 19.71 -8.08
C TYR A 112 -13.96 20.72 -8.58
N ARG A 113 -14.73 21.33 -7.68
CA ARG A 113 -15.71 22.38 -7.99
C ARG A 113 -15.06 23.60 -8.64
N MET A 114 -13.88 24.00 -8.16
CA MET A 114 -13.09 25.11 -8.70
C MET A 114 -12.66 24.88 -10.16
N HIS A 115 -12.52 23.63 -10.57
CA HIS A 115 -12.10 23.25 -11.93
C HIS A 115 -13.27 22.78 -12.81
N GLY A 116 -14.52 23.00 -12.38
CA GLY A 116 -15.71 22.70 -13.19
C GLY A 116 -16.11 21.23 -13.25
N GLU A 117 -15.51 20.37 -12.42
CA GLU A 117 -15.77 18.93 -12.40
C GLU A 117 -16.20 18.46 -11.00
N PRO A 118 -17.34 18.92 -10.45
CA PRO A 118 -17.74 18.56 -9.09
C PRO A 118 -17.87 17.04 -8.91
N ILE A 119 -17.37 16.54 -7.78
CA ILE A 119 -17.47 15.13 -7.38
C ILE A 119 -18.40 14.95 -6.18
N ASP A 120 -18.92 13.73 -6.01
CA ASP A 120 -19.74 13.37 -4.85
C ASP A 120 -18.89 13.06 -3.60
N ILE A 121 -19.57 12.97 -2.46
CA ILE A 121 -18.94 12.67 -1.16
C ILE A 121 -18.27 11.29 -1.14
N SER A 122 -18.80 10.34 -1.91
CA SER A 122 -18.28 8.97 -2.03
C SER A 122 -16.89 9.00 -2.68
N THR A 123 -16.77 9.69 -3.82
CA THR A 123 -15.52 9.91 -4.55
C THR A 123 -14.53 10.71 -3.73
N ALA A 124 -14.98 11.78 -3.06
CA ALA A 124 -14.12 12.57 -2.16
C ALA A 124 -13.60 11.73 -0.99
N SER A 125 -14.43 10.86 -0.41
CA SER A 125 -14.02 9.92 0.63
C SER A 125 -12.98 8.93 0.13
N TYR A 126 -13.17 8.38 -1.07
CA TYR A 126 -12.19 7.50 -1.71
C TYR A 126 -10.84 8.21 -1.93
N GLN A 127 -10.87 9.42 -2.50
CA GLN A 127 -9.63 10.16 -2.74
C GLN A 127 -8.98 10.64 -1.44
N SER A 128 -9.76 10.96 -0.41
CA SER A 128 -9.23 11.37 0.90
C SER A 128 -8.41 10.28 1.57
N HIS A 129 -8.89 9.02 1.58
CA HIS A 129 -8.10 7.93 2.16
C HIS A 129 -6.82 7.69 1.34
N MET A 130 -6.89 7.79 0.01
CA MET A 130 -5.71 7.65 -0.84
C MET A 130 -4.66 8.73 -0.55
N ILE A 131 -5.08 9.96 -0.25
CA ILE A 131 -4.17 11.01 0.22
C ILE A 131 -3.55 10.60 1.55
N ILE A 132 -4.36 10.15 2.53
CA ILE A 132 -3.84 9.70 3.82
C ILE A 132 -2.77 8.62 3.66
N GLU A 133 -3.01 7.61 2.84
CA GLU A 133 -2.03 6.54 2.58
C GLU A 133 -0.73 7.07 1.96
N MET A 134 -0.85 7.90 0.92
CA MET A 134 0.32 8.50 0.27
C MET A 134 1.12 9.37 1.25
N THR A 135 0.43 10.11 2.12
CA THR A 135 1.06 11.01 3.08
C THR A 135 1.61 10.28 4.30
N PHE A 136 1.08 9.09 4.64
CA PHE A 136 1.62 8.24 5.69
C PHE A 136 3.02 7.78 5.31
N ASP A 137 3.20 7.27 4.08
CA ASP A 137 4.51 6.89 3.58
C ASP A 137 5.51 8.06 3.66
N LEU A 138 5.09 9.30 3.30
CA LEU A 138 5.94 10.49 3.41
C LEU A 138 6.28 10.84 4.86
N ALA A 139 5.30 10.81 5.75
CA ALA A 139 5.51 11.08 7.17
C ALA A 139 6.47 10.08 7.81
N LEU A 140 6.36 8.80 7.45
CA LEU A 140 7.29 7.76 7.84
C LEU A 140 8.68 8.00 7.24
N TYR A 141 8.75 8.27 5.93
CA TYR A 141 10.01 8.48 5.22
C TYR A 141 10.81 9.64 5.81
N TRP A 142 10.16 10.77 6.11
CA TRP A 142 10.80 11.96 6.68
C TRP A 142 10.99 11.90 8.20
N GLY A 143 10.08 11.22 8.93
CA GLY A 143 10.13 11.11 10.38
C GLY A 143 11.10 10.06 10.91
N ALA A 144 11.60 9.17 10.04
CA ALA A 144 12.55 8.11 10.39
C ALA A 144 13.57 7.85 9.26
N PRO A 145 14.32 8.87 8.76
CA PRO A 145 15.05 8.80 7.50
C PRO A 145 16.09 7.68 7.42
N GLU A 146 16.76 7.34 8.53
CA GLU A 146 17.72 6.23 8.55
C GLU A 146 17.03 4.87 8.40
N GLU A 147 15.94 4.65 9.15
CA GLU A 147 15.17 3.42 9.13
C GLU A 147 14.43 3.25 7.79
N SER A 148 13.75 4.30 7.34
CA SER A 148 12.99 4.32 6.10
C SER A 148 13.90 4.17 4.87
N GLY A 149 15.09 4.79 4.86
CA GLY A 149 16.07 4.63 3.80
C GLY A 149 16.63 3.20 3.70
N LYS A 150 16.93 2.58 4.85
CA LYS A 150 17.35 1.15 4.91
C LYS A 150 16.24 0.23 4.40
N LEU A 151 15.01 0.47 4.85
CA LEU A 151 13.85 -0.31 4.44
C LEU A 151 13.54 -0.18 2.95
N LEU A 152 13.59 1.05 2.41
CA LEU A 152 13.40 1.31 1.00
C LEU A 152 14.45 0.57 0.15
N THR A 153 15.72 0.63 0.57
CA THR A 153 16.81 -0.10 -0.10
C THR A 153 16.55 -1.60 -0.07
N HIS A 154 16.21 -2.14 1.10
CA HIS A 154 15.94 -3.56 1.28
C HIS A 154 14.78 -4.06 0.41
N MET A 155 13.70 -3.28 0.30
CA MET A 155 12.55 -3.56 -0.54
C MET A 155 12.91 -3.52 -2.03
N CYS A 156 13.64 -2.50 -2.49
CA CYS A 156 14.11 -2.43 -3.89
C CYS A 156 15.00 -3.64 -4.23
N ASP A 157 15.91 -4.02 -3.34
CA ASP A 157 16.74 -5.22 -3.51
C ASP A 157 15.91 -6.50 -3.53
N ALA A 158 14.83 -6.58 -2.73
CA ALA A 158 13.92 -7.73 -2.72
C ALA A 158 13.22 -7.90 -4.07
N VAL A 159 12.71 -6.81 -4.64
CA VAL A 159 12.08 -6.80 -5.97
C VAL A 159 13.10 -7.20 -7.03
N ARG A 160 14.30 -6.58 -7.04
CA ARG A 160 15.36 -6.90 -7.99
C ARG A 160 15.73 -8.39 -7.93
N ARG A 161 16.00 -8.91 -6.73
CA ARG A 161 16.31 -10.33 -6.55
C ARG A 161 15.17 -11.24 -6.99
N THR A 162 13.92 -10.82 -6.80
CA THR A 162 12.78 -11.57 -7.31
C THR A 162 12.78 -11.65 -8.83
N ILE A 163 13.07 -10.54 -9.51
CA ILE A 163 13.23 -10.54 -10.98
C ILE A 163 14.38 -11.45 -11.43
N GLU A 164 15.52 -11.37 -10.77
CA GLU A 164 16.76 -12.01 -11.22
C GLU A 164 16.84 -13.50 -10.87
N GLU A 165 16.30 -13.91 -9.72
CA GLU A 165 16.57 -15.22 -9.13
C GLU A 165 15.31 -15.99 -8.69
N LYS A 166 14.22 -15.30 -8.33
CA LYS A 166 13.05 -15.92 -7.67
C LYS A 166 11.74 -15.80 -8.44
N MET A 167 11.78 -15.38 -9.71
CA MET A 167 10.57 -15.10 -10.49
C MET A 167 9.65 -16.31 -10.58
N GLU A 168 10.19 -17.49 -10.88
CA GLU A 168 9.41 -18.74 -11.00
C GLU A 168 8.73 -19.11 -9.68
N GLU A 169 9.45 -19.03 -8.56
CA GLU A 169 8.90 -19.33 -7.23
C GLU A 169 7.79 -18.33 -6.86
N PHE A 170 8.06 -17.03 -7.08
CA PHE A 170 7.12 -15.95 -6.79
C PHE A 170 5.85 -16.06 -7.64
N SER A 171 5.99 -16.25 -8.96
CA SER A 171 4.87 -16.32 -9.89
C SER A 171 4.01 -17.54 -9.65
N ARG A 172 4.61 -18.71 -9.34
CA ARG A 172 3.89 -19.92 -8.96
C ARG A 172 3.10 -19.72 -7.67
N THR A 173 3.71 -19.10 -6.65
CA THR A 173 3.09 -18.89 -5.34
C THR A 173 1.98 -17.85 -5.38
N ALA A 174 2.22 -16.69 -5.99
CA ALA A 174 1.21 -15.65 -6.14
C ALA A 174 0.11 -16.06 -7.15
N GLY A 175 0.45 -16.81 -8.21
CA GLY A 175 -0.51 -17.36 -9.16
C GLY A 175 -1.49 -18.32 -8.47
N TRP A 176 -0.97 -19.25 -7.66
CA TRP A 176 -1.81 -20.10 -6.80
C TRP A 176 -2.67 -19.27 -5.83
N PHE A 177 -2.11 -18.23 -5.23
CA PHE A 177 -2.82 -17.42 -4.25
C PHE A 177 -4.00 -16.66 -4.87
N TYR A 178 -3.80 -16.03 -6.03
CA TYR A 178 -4.81 -15.23 -6.72
C TYR A 178 -5.68 -16.03 -7.70
N ASP A 179 -5.43 -17.34 -7.84
CA ASP A 179 -6.12 -18.22 -8.81
C ASP A 179 -5.96 -17.72 -10.26
N VAL A 180 -4.71 -17.42 -10.64
CA VAL A 180 -4.33 -16.94 -11.97
C VAL A 180 -3.10 -17.68 -12.50
N HIS A 181 -2.86 -17.58 -13.81
CA HIS A 181 -1.67 -18.18 -14.41
C HIS A 181 -0.38 -17.47 -13.94
N PRO A 182 0.70 -18.21 -13.59
CA PRO A 182 1.98 -17.63 -13.19
C PRO A 182 2.54 -16.60 -14.19
N GLU A 183 2.30 -16.81 -15.48
CA GLU A 183 2.73 -15.90 -16.55
C GLU A 183 2.10 -14.51 -16.42
N GLU A 184 0.88 -14.40 -15.89
CA GLU A 184 0.22 -13.11 -15.62
C GLU A 184 0.88 -12.37 -14.46
N ILE A 185 1.33 -13.10 -13.42
CA ILE A 185 2.08 -12.54 -12.30
C ILE A 185 3.46 -12.06 -12.78
N GLU A 186 4.14 -12.87 -13.59
CA GLU A 186 5.45 -12.52 -14.15
C GLU A 186 5.36 -11.26 -15.01
N ALA A 187 4.34 -11.17 -15.88
CA ALA A 187 4.09 -9.98 -16.69
C ALA A 187 3.85 -8.73 -15.84
N ALA A 188 3.03 -8.86 -14.78
CA ALA A 188 2.78 -7.77 -13.83
C ALA A 188 4.05 -7.33 -13.10
N MET A 189 4.85 -8.28 -12.61
CA MET A 189 6.08 -8.01 -11.89
C MET A 189 7.13 -7.32 -12.79
N LYS A 190 7.30 -7.79 -14.05
CA LYS A 190 8.18 -7.14 -15.03
C LYS A 190 7.75 -5.71 -15.37
N LYS A 191 6.44 -5.46 -15.48
CA LYS A 191 5.90 -4.11 -15.74
C LYS A 191 6.11 -3.18 -14.55
N CYS A 192 6.07 -3.70 -13.33
CA CYS A 192 6.26 -2.91 -12.11
C CYS A 192 7.74 -2.65 -11.80
N TYR A 193 8.63 -3.58 -12.13
CA TYR A 193 10.05 -3.53 -11.76
C TYR A 193 10.74 -2.17 -11.99
N PRO A 194 10.55 -1.48 -13.14
CA PRO A 194 11.18 -0.17 -13.36
C PRO A 194 10.80 0.90 -12.32
N LEU A 195 9.68 0.74 -11.61
CA LEU A 195 9.21 1.66 -10.57
C LEU A 195 9.86 1.39 -9.21
N TYR A 196 10.41 0.20 -9.00
CA TYR A 196 10.93 -0.29 -7.72
C TYR A 196 12.46 -0.32 -7.71
N ASN A 197 13.07 0.77 -8.14
CA ASN A 197 14.50 1.04 -7.96
C ASN A 197 14.68 2.25 -7.04
N LYS A 198 15.89 2.40 -6.47
CA LYS A 198 16.18 3.46 -5.51
C LYS A 198 15.84 4.86 -6.04
N THR A 199 16.27 5.20 -7.25
CA THR A 199 16.03 6.51 -7.86
C THR A 199 14.54 6.79 -8.03
N SER A 200 13.80 5.89 -8.67
CA SER A 200 12.35 6.06 -8.89
C SER A 200 11.57 6.12 -7.59
N MET A 201 11.98 5.35 -6.58
CA MET A 201 11.37 5.38 -5.26
C MET A 201 11.68 6.67 -4.51
N GLU A 202 12.91 7.19 -4.57
CA GLU A 202 13.27 8.47 -3.95
C GLU A 202 12.51 9.64 -4.59
N GLU A 203 12.37 9.67 -5.92
CA GLU A 203 11.53 10.65 -6.63
C GLU A 203 10.06 10.55 -6.20
N PHE A 204 9.55 9.33 -6.03
CA PHE A 204 8.19 9.07 -5.57
C PHE A 204 7.97 9.42 -4.09
N MET A 205 9.00 9.35 -3.25
CA MET A 205 8.98 9.70 -1.82
C MET A 205 9.19 11.19 -1.55
N THR A 206 8.67 12.03 -2.45
CA THR A 206 8.59 13.48 -2.31
C THR A 206 7.14 13.95 -2.34
N LEU A 207 6.86 15.13 -1.78
CA LEU A 207 5.53 15.75 -1.89
C LEU A 207 5.13 15.96 -3.34
N GLU A 208 6.07 16.41 -4.19
CA GLU A 208 5.84 16.58 -5.61
C GLU A 208 5.52 15.26 -6.32
N GLY A 209 6.28 14.19 -6.03
CA GLY A 209 6.04 12.86 -6.56
C GLY A 209 4.64 12.34 -6.20
N ARG A 210 4.18 12.54 -4.96
CA ARG A 210 2.82 12.15 -4.54
C ARG A 210 1.73 12.99 -5.21
N VAL A 211 1.91 14.32 -5.30
CA VAL A 211 0.98 15.21 -6.02
C VAL A 211 0.86 14.79 -7.48
N HIS A 212 1.98 14.52 -8.15
CA HIS A 212 1.99 14.05 -9.54
C HIS A 212 1.29 12.68 -9.68
N ALA A 213 1.53 11.75 -8.75
CA ALA A 213 0.87 10.45 -8.76
C ALA A 213 -0.65 10.56 -8.56
N PHE A 214 -1.12 11.46 -7.70
CA PHE A 214 -2.54 11.73 -7.51
C PHE A 214 -3.19 12.27 -8.78
N PHE A 215 -2.57 13.28 -9.42
CA PHE A 215 -3.06 13.82 -10.69
C PHE A 215 -3.18 12.73 -11.75
N ARG A 216 -2.12 11.95 -11.97
CA ARG A 216 -2.14 10.85 -12.97
C ARG A 216 -3.28 9.86 -12.71
N LYS A 217 -3.61 9.60 -11.44
CA LYS A 217 -4.63 8.62 -11.06
C LYS A 217 -6.06 9.17 -11.16
N PHE A 218 -6.29 10.42 -10.75
CA PHE A 218 -7.65 10.93 -10.51
C PHE A 218 -8.08 12.09 -11.39
N CYS A 219 -7.13 12.88 -11.90
CA CYS A 219 -7.43 14.09 -12.66
C CYS A 219 -6.28 14.42 -13.62
N PRO A 220 -5.93 13.52 -14.56
CA PRO A 220 -4.77 13.71 -15.44
C PRO A 220 -4.88 15.00 -16.30
N ALA A 221 -6.11 15.43 -16.62
CA ALA A 221 -6.37 16.68 -17.32
C ALA A 221 -5.89 17.93 -16.56
N LEU A 222 -5.80 17.87 -15.22
CA LEU A 222 -5.43 19.00 -14.38
C LEU A 222 -3.92 19.10 -14.09
N LEU A 223 -3.12 18.11 -14.49
CA LEU A 223 -1.71 17.98 -14.12
C LEU A 223 -0.85 19.19 -14.52
N ASN A 224 -1.16 19.83 -15.65
CA ASN A 224 -0.40 20.97 -16.20
C ASN A 224 -1.09 22.33 -15.98
N THR A 225 -2.04 22.38 -15.04
CA THR A 225 -2.79 23.60 -14.72
C THR A 225 -2.28 24.25 -13.44
N GLY A 226 -2.85 25.42 -13.07
CA GLY A 226 -2.60 26.05 -11.76
C GLY A 226 -3.09 25.23 -10.55
N ALA A 227 -3.73 24.09 -10.77
CA ALA A 227 -4.29 23.19 -9.74
C ALA A 227 -3.24 22.62 -8.77
N LYS A 228 -1.96 22.59 -9.15
CA LYS A 228 -0.89 21.95 -8.37
C LYS A 228 -0.77 22.53 -6.95
N ALA A 229 -0.84 23.86 -6.82
CA ALA A 229 -0.69 24.52 -5.52
C ALA A 229 -1.78 24.11 -4.52
N THR A 230 -3.04 24.04 -4.98
CA THR A 230 -4.17 23.62 -4.15
C THR A 230 -4.02 22.17 -3.70
N LEU A 231 -3.70 21.26 -4.62
CA LEU A 231 -3.50 19.85 -4.26
C LEU A 231 -2.30 19.65 -3.33
N THR A 232 -1.21 20.39 -3.54
CA THR A 232 -0.06 20.41 -2.62
C THR A 232 -0.49 20.80 -1.20
N SER A 233 -1.33 21.83 -1.05
CA SER A 233 -1.86 22.23 0.26
C SER A 233 -2.72 21.14 0.91
N ILE A 234 -3.59 20.47 0.13
CA ILE A 234 -4.39 19.34 0.63
C ILE A 234 -3.48 18.20 1.11
N MET A 235 -2.44 17.86 0.36
CA MET A 235 -1.47 16.82 0.77
C MET A 235 -0.66 17.21 2.01
N GLN A 236 -0.30 18.48 2.17
CA GLN A 236 0.36 18.96 3.40
C GLN A 236 -0.55 18.80 4.62
N ASN A 237 -1.85 19.05 4.47
CA ASN A 237 -2.83 18.77 5.51
C ASN A 237 -2.90 17.26 5.80
N GLY A 238 -2.88 16.41 4.75
CA GLY A 238 -2.77 14.96 4.90
C GLY A 238 -1.56 14.54 5.73
N ILE A 239 -0.37 15.05 5.43
CA ILE A 239 0.86 14.81 6.20
C ILE A 239 0.69 15.21 7.67
N ALA A 240 0.06 16.36 7.93
CA ALA A 240 -0.18 16.82 9.30
C ALA A 240 -1.08 15.87 10.09
N LEU A 241 -2.11 15.28 9.44
CA LEU A 241 -3.07 14.36 10.06
C LEU A 241 -2.45 13.02 10.46
N VAL A 242 -1.38 12.60 9.78
CA VAL A 242 -0.69 11.31 10.02
C VAL A 242 0.65 11.45 10.73
N LYS A 243 0.95 12.61 11.34
CA LYS A 243 2.18 12.78 12.15
C LYS A 243 2.29 11.81 13.31
N ASP A 244 1.17 11.25 13.76
CA ASP A 244 1.07 10.21 14.77
C ASP A 244 1.21 8.79 14.20
N TYR A 245 1.77 8.62 13.00
CA TYR A 245 1.97 7.31 12.34
C TYR A 245 2.59 6.24 13.26
N ARG A 246 3.45 6.61 14.20
CA ARG A 246 4.04 5.67 15.17
C ARG A 246 3.00 5.05 16.11
N ALA A 247 1.92 5.78 16.43
CA ALA A 247 0.82 5.29 17.26
C ALA A 247 -0.05 4.26 16.54
N PHE A 248 0.00 4.20 15.20
CA PHE A 248 -0.71 3.20 14.42
C PHE A 248 -0.09 1.79 14.54
N LEU A 249 1.23 1.69 14.76
CA LEU A 249 1.93 0.42 14.70
C LEU A 249 1.57 -0.58 15.82
N PRO A 250 1.66 -0.23 17.13
CA PRO A 250 1.35 -1.18 18.19
C PRO A 250 -0.05 -1.80 18.13
N PRO A 251 -1.16 -1.03 17.95
CA PRO A 251 -2.49 -1.64 17.86
C PRO A 251 -2.63 -2.49 16.59
N THR A 252 -1.98 -2.12 15.49
CA THR A 252 -2.00 -2.91 14.25
C THR A 252 -1.34 -4.27 14.43
N LEU A 253 -0.12 -4.31 14.97
CA LEU A 253 0.58 -5.57 15.24
C LEU A 253 -0.18 -6.43 16.26
N LYS A 254 -0.79 -5.81 17.27
CA LYS A 254 -1.63 -6.51 18.25
C LYS A 254 -2.84 -7.16 17.56
N ALA A 255 -3.57 -6.42 16.73
CA ALA A 255 -4.73 -6.94 16.01
C ALA A 255 -4.37 -8.10 15.08
N ILE A 256 -3.25 -8.00 14.35
CA ILE A 256 -2.75 -9.08 13.48
C ILE A 256 -2.43 -10.35 14.30
N LYS A 257 -1.76 -10.18 15.45
CA LYS A 257 -1.46 -11.30 16.36
C LYS A 257 -2.73 -11.91 16.95
N ASP A 258 -3.68 -11.09 17.39
CA ASP A 258 -4.95 -11.54 17.97
C ASP A 258 -5.83 -12.26 16.93
N ALA A 259 -5.72 -11.88 15.65
CA ALA A 259 -6.33 -12.60 14.53
C ALA A 259 -5.65 -13.96 14.23
N GLY A 260 -4.61 -14.33 14.97
CA GLY A 260 -3.96 -15.63 14.84
C GLY A 260 -2.91 -15.71 13.74
N PHE A 261 -2.43 -14.58 13.21
CA PHE A 261 -1.31 -14.60 12.28
C PHE A 261 -0.04 -15.06 13.00
N SER A 262 0.46 -16.23 12.61
CA SER A 262 1.72 -16.79 13.09
C SER A 262 2.56 -17.27 11.91
N ALA A 263 3.17 -16.32 11.20
CA ALA A 263 4.16 -16.65 10.18
C ALA A 263 5.56 -16.47 10.76
N LEU A 264 6.00 -17.46 11.52
CA LEU A 264 7.40 -17.88 11.59
C LEU A 264 7.37 -19.42 11.70
N PRO A 265 8.12 -20.15 10.86
CA PRO A 265 8.27 -21.60 10.99
C PRO A 265 8.89 -22.01 12.32
#